data_AF-A0A7X7Q8T1-F1
#
_entry.id   AF-A0A7X7Q8T1-F1
#
_cell.length_a   1.000
_cell.length_b   1.000
_cell.length_c   1.000
_cell.angle_alpha   90.00
_cell.angle_beta   90.00
_cell.angle_gamma   90.00
#
_symmetry.space_group_name_H-M   'P 1'
#
loop_
_entity.id
_entity.type
_entity.pdbx_description
1 polymer ?
#
loop_
_entity_poly.entity_id
_entity_poly.type
_entity_poly.pdbx_seq_one_letter_code
_entity_poly.pdbx_strand_id
1 'polypeptide(L)'
;AVKAEHPDRMLAYNCSPSFNWRRHLDEDSVAKFQRELGSMGFTFQFITLAGFHALNYSMFDLAHGYAREQMTAYVELQEREFAAEERGYTATRHQREVGTGYFDSIATALNPDSSTTALKDSTEAAQF
;
A
#
# COMPACT_ATOMS: atom_id res chain seq x y z
N ALA A 1 -27.53 -23.22 -0.57
CA ALA A 1 -28.50 -22.84 0.48
C ALA A 1 -29.04 -21.43 0.23
N VAL A 2 -28.34 -20.35 0.60
CA VAL A 2 -28.85 -18.97 0.46
C VAL A 2 -29.32 -18.63 -0.96
N LYS A 3 -28.53 -18.94 -1.98
CA LYS A 3 -28.86 -18.67 -3.39
C LYS A 3 -30.09 -19.43 -3.90
N ALA A 4 -30.50 -20.53 -3.27
CA ALA A 4 -31.70 -21.27 -3.68
C ALA A 4 -32.98 -20.52 -3.28
N GLU A 5 -32.97 -19.84 -2.12
CA GLU A 5 -34.10 -19.03 -1.62
C GLU A 5 -34.01 -17.58 -2.07
N HIS A 6 -32.78 -17.09 -2.29
CA HIS A 6 -32.47 -15.71 -2.66
C HIS A 6 -31.44 -15.66 -3.81
N PRO A 7 -31.85 -15.92 -5.07
CA PRO A 7 -30.93 -16.04 -6.21
C PRO A 7 -29.98 -14.84 -6.40
N ASP A 8 -30.49 -13.63 -6.19
CA ASP A 8 -29.73 -12.40 -6.42
C ASP A 8 -28.96 -11.90 -5.19
N ARG A 9 -28.99 -12.64 -4.07
CA ARG A 9 -28.30 -12.22 -2.84
C ARG A 9 -26.78 -12.18 -3.07
N MET A 10 -26.19 -11.00 -2.94
CA MET A 10 -24.73 -10.84 -2.88
C MET A 10 -24.19 -11.39 -1.56
N LEU A 11 -23.03 -12.04 -1.62
CA LEU A 11 -22.35 -12.61 -0.45
C LEU A 11 -21.00 -11.92 -0.22
N ALA A 12 -20.51 -11.98 1.01
CA ALA A 12 -19.20 -11.49 1.39
C ALA A 12 -18.36 -12.61 2.02
N TYR A 13 -17.04 -12.60 1.80
CA TYR A 13 -16.11 -13.57 2.37
C TYR A 13 -14.88 -12.89 2.96
N ASN A 14 -14.57 -13.21 4.22
CA ASN A 14 -13.34 -12.78 4.88
C ASN A 14 -12.20 -13.77 4.57
N CYS A 15 -11.24 -13.31 3.77
CA CYS A 15 -9.96 -14.00 3.53
C CYS A 15 -9.02 -13.77 4.72
N SER A 16 -9.36 -14.36 5.87
CA SER A 16 -8.78 -14.01 7.16
C SER A 16 -7.28 -14.34 7.28
N PRO A 17 -6.43 -13.41 7.77
CA PRO A 17 -5.06 -13.71 8.18
C PRO A 17 -4.96 -14.65 9.39
N SER A 18 -6.05 -14.86 10.14
CA SER A 18 -6.10 -15.84 11.23
C SER A 18 -6.01 -17.29 10.73
N PHE A 19 -6.18 -17.52 9.42
CA PHE A 19 -5.91 -18.83 8.82
C PHE A 19 -4.43 -18.98 8.52
N ASN A 20 -3.86 -20.13 8.89
CA ASN A 20 -2.57 -20.53 8.35
C ASN A 20 -2.78 -21.11 6.93
N TRP A 21 -2.77 -20.22 5.93
CA TRP A 21 -3.13 -20.55 4.55
C TRP A 21 -2.37 -21.76 3.99
N ARG A 22 -1.03 -21.79 4.14
CA ARG A 22 -0.19 -22.89 3.63
C ARG A 22 -0.34 -24.20 4.40
N ARG A 23 -0.84 -24.16 5.64
CA ARG A 23 -1.19 -25.37 6.39
C ARG A 23 -2.46 -26.02 5.85
N HIS A 24 -3.35 -25.24 5.22
CA HIS A 24 -4.67 -25.70 4.81
C HIS A 24 -4.83 -25.83 3.29
N LEU A 25 -4.04 -25.12 2.50
CA LEU A 25 -4.18 -25.03 1.05
C LEU A 25 -2.80 -25.12 0.36
N ASP A 26 -2.78 -25.80 -0.77
CA ASP A 26 -1.67 -25.77 -1.73
C ASP A 26 -1.63 -24.46 -2.55
N GLU A 27 -0.57 -24.28 -3.34
CA GLU A 27 -0.34 -23.07 -4.14
C GLU A 27 -1.44 -22.82 -5.17
N ASP A 28 -1.85 -23.85 -5.90
CA ASP A 28 -2.86 -23.75 -6.94
C ASP A 28 -4.21 -23.34 -6.35
N SER A 29 -4.54 -23.88 -5.18
CA SER A 29 -5.75 -23.56 -4.41
C SER A 29 -5.72 -22.12 -3.89
N VAL A 30 -4.59 -21.65 -3.36
CA VAL A 30 -4.43 -20.24 -2.95
C VAL A 30 -4.59 -19.31 -4.16
N ALA A 31 -3.95 -19.62 -5.29
CA ALA A 31 -3.96 -18.78 -6.49
C ALA A 31 -5.35 -18.62 -7.11
N LYS A 32 -6.22 -19.63 -7.01
CA LYS A 32 -7.60 -19.57 -7.52
C LYS A 32 -8.67 -19.20 -6.49
N PHE A 33 -8.33 -19.13 -5.20
CA PHE A 33 -9.29 -19.05 -4.08
C PHE A 33 -10.36 -17.97 -4.27
N GLN A 34 -9.96 -16.72 -4.51
CA GLN A 34 -10.91 -15.62 -4.66
C GLN A 34 -11.74 -15.70 -5.94
N ARG A 35 -11.16 -16.24 -7.03
CA ARG A 35 -11.87 -16.41 -8.31
C ARG A 35 -12.97 -17.46 -8.18
N GLU A 36 -12.70 -18.57 -7.49
CA GLU A 36 -13.69 -19.61 -7.20
C GLU A 36 -14.78 -19.07 -6.25
N LEU A 37 -14.44 -18.30 -5.22
CA LEU A 37 -15.45 -17.64 -4.38
C LEU A 37 -16.32 -16.66 -5.18
N GLY A 38 -15.72 -15.94 -6.13
CA GLY A 38 -16.44 -15.03 -7.03
C GLY A 38 -17.51 -15.77 -7.85
N SER A 39 -17.18 -16.95 -8.40
CA SER A 39 -18.13 -17.76 -9.19
C SER A 39 -19.30 -18.32 -8.33
N MET A 40 -19.10 -18.44 -7.01
CA MET A 40 -20.13 -18.84 -6.04
C MET A 40 -21.04 -17.68 -5.58
N GLY A 41 -20.74 -16.43 -5.98
CA GLY A 41 -21.51 -15.24 -5.62
C GLY A 41 -20.97 -14.42 -4.44
N PHE A 42 -19.73 -14.67 -4.00
CA PHE A 42 -19.02 -13.82 -3.04
C PHE A 42 -18.42 -12.60 -3.76
N THR A 43 -19.23 -11.56 -3.91
CA THR A 43 -18.90 -10.35 -4.67
C THR A 43 -18.09 -9.34 -3.87
N PHE A 44 -18.07 -9.44 -2.54
CA PHE A 44 -17.20 -8.64 -1.68
C PHE A 44 -16.24 -9.54 -0.90
N GLN A 45 -14.94 -9.43 -1.19
CA GLN A 45 -13.91 -10.24 -0.57
C GLN A 45 -12.83 -9.33 -0.02
N PHE A 46 -12.38 -9.60 1.20
CA PHE A 46 -11.45 -8.71 1.90
C PHE A 46 -10.56 -9.50 2.86
N ILE A 47 -9.37 -8.97 3.13
CA ILE A 47 -8.43 -9.48 4.12
C ILE A 47 -8.48 -8.53 5.31
N THR A 48 -9.09 -8.96 6.42
CA THR A 48 -9.37 -8.08 7.58
C THR A 48 -8.13 -7.43 8.18
N LEU A 49 -7.06 -8.20 8.39
CA LEU A 49 -5.86 -7.75 9.11
C LEU A 49 -4.66 -7.45 8.19
N ALA A 50 -4.91 -7.19 6.90
CA ALA A 50 -3.84 -6.91 5.93
C ALA A 50 -2.94 -5.74 6.38
N GLY A 51 -3.56 -4.63 6.81
CA GLY A 51 -2.82 -3.45 7.29
C GLY A 51 -1.99 -3.74 8.54
N PHE A 52 -2.52 -4.51 9.50
CA PHE A 52 -1.79 -4.89 10.71
C PHE A 52 -0.52 -5.68 10.37
N HIS A 53 -0.63 -6.71 9.53
CA HIS A 53 0.52 -7.53 9.15
C HIS A 53 1.54 -6.75 8.31
N ALA A 54 1.10 -5.98 7.31
CA ALA A 54 1.99 -5.21 6.46
C ALA A 54 2.79 -4.16 7.25
N LEU A 55 2.12 -3.39 8.12
CA LEU A 55 2.75 -2.35 8.94
C LEU A 55 3.74 -2.94 9.95
N ASN A 56 3.32 -3.95 10.74
CA ASN A 56 4.20 -4.51 11.77
C ASN A 56 5.40 -5.24 11.18
N TYR A 57 5.20 -6.04 10.12
CA TYR A 57 6.29 -6.79 9.52
C TYR A 57 7.32 -5.89 8.86
N SER A 58 6.89 -4.93 8.03
CA SER A 58 7.81 -4.00 7.35
C SER A 58 8.64 -3.19 8.33
N MET A 59 8.01 -2.68 9.40
CA MET A 59 8.73 -1.92 10.43
C MET A 59 9.66 -2.81 11.26
N PHE A 60 9.23 -4.05 11.59
CA PHE A 60 10.10 -5.00 12.30
C PHE A 60 11.34 -5.33 11.46
N ASP A 61 11.17 -5.63 10.17
CA ASP A 61 12.27 -5.95 9.25
C ASP A 61 13.24 -4.77 9.11
N LEU A 62 12.72 -3.56 8.91
CA LEU A 62 13.54 -2.34 8.86
C LEU A 62 14.29 -2.09 10.17
N ALA A 63 13.59 -2.12 11.32
CA ALA A 63 14.21 -1.87 12.63
C ALA A 63 15.21 -2.97 12.98
N HIS A 64 14.93 -4.22 12.58
CA HIS A 64 15.89 -5.30 12.63
C HIS A 64 17.09 -4.88 11.80
N GLY A 65 17.01 -4.79 10.47
CA GLY A 65 18.13 -4.41 9.58
C GLY A 65 18.96 -3.24 10.11
N TYR A 66 18.31 -2.13 10.44
CA TYR A 66 18.94 -0.90 10.92
C TYR A 66 19.77 -1.10 12.21
N ALA A 67 19.32 -1.95 13.14
CA ALA A 67 20.07 -2.25 14.36
C ALA A 67 21.43 -2.94 14.10
N ARG A 68 21.62 -3.64 12.97
CA ARG A 68 22.90 -4.29 12.61
C ARG A 68 23.66 -3.54 11.54
N GLU A 69 22.98 -2.95 10.57
CA GLU A 69 23.59 -2.43 9.33
C GLU A 69 23.31 -0.95 9.08
N GLN A 70 22.58 -0.29 9.99
CA GLN A 70 22.29 1.13 9.98
C GLN A 70 21.74 1.58 8.61
N MET A 71 22.38 2.57 7.97
CA MET A 71 21.90 3.19 6.74
C MET A 71 21.76 2.21 5.58
N THR A 72 22.54 1.12 5.53
CA THR A 72 22.40 0.11 4.47
C THR A 72 20.98 -0.44 4.41
N ALA A 73 20.40 -0.80 5.56
CA ALA A 73 19.03 -1.32 5.62
C ALA A 73 17.97 -0.31 5.18
N TYR A 74 18.20 0.99 5.44
CA TYR A 74 17.30 2.05 4.98
C TYR A 74 17.45 2.31 3.48
N VAL A 75 18.67 2.33 2.96
CA VAL A 75 18.94 2.49 1.51
C VAL A 75 18.31 1.35 0.73
N GLU A 76 18.36 0.11 1.23
CA GLU A 76 17.65 -1.01 0.58
C GLU A 76 16.13 -0.81 0.50
N LEU A 77 15.51 -0.18 1.51
CA LEU A 77 14.11 0.21 1.44
C LEU A 77 13.89 1.26 0.35
N GLN A 78 14.72 2.29 0.31
CA GLN A 78 14.63 3.37 -0.67
C GLN A 78 14.82 2.85 -2.12
N GLU A 79 15.76 1.94 -2.36
CA GLU A 79 15.95 1.32 -3.68
C GLU A 79 14.73 0.49 -4.10
N ARG A 80 14.06 -0.17 -3.16
CA ARG A 80 12.79 -0.87 -3.43
C ARG A 80 11.65 0.11 -3.75
N GLU A 81 11.64 1.30 -3.15
CA GLU A 81 10.70 2.37 -3.48
C GLU A 81 10.92 2.88 -4.91
N PHE A 82 12.16 3.21 -5.29
CA PHE A 82 12.50 3.61 -6.66
C PHE A 82 12.13 2.52 -7.69
N ALA A 83 12.47 1.25 -7.43
CA ALA A 83 12.10 0.15 -8.31
C ALA A 83 10.58 -0.07 -8.40
N ALA A 84 9.80 0.39 -7.42
CA ALA A 84 8.34 0.30 -7.47
C ALA A 84 7.69 1.40 -8.32
N GLU A 85 8.42 2.45 -8.69
CA GLU A 85 7.88 3.55 -9.52
C GLU A 85 7.44 3.05 -10.90
N GLU A 86 8.12 2.06 -11.48
CA GLU A 86 7.70 1.42 -12.74
C GLU A 86 6.31 0.77 -12.66
N ARG A 87 5.84 0.46 -11.45
CA ARG A 87 4.50 -0.09 -11.17
C ARG A 87 3.50 0.98 -10.73
N GLY A 88 3.89 2.25 -10.74
CA GLY A 88 3.05 3.39 -10.38
C GLY A 88 3.12 3.82 -8.91
N TYR A 89 4.11 3.36 -8.14
CA TYR A 89 4.38 3.91 -6.81
C TYR A 89 4.91 5.35 -6.90
N THR A 90 4.47 6.25 -6.02
CA THR A 90 4.84 7.68 -6.10
C THR A 90 5.41 8.25 -4.80
N ALA A 91 5.32 7.52 -3.70
CA ALA A 91 5.61 8.07 -2.37
C ALA A 91 7.11 8.18 -2.04
N THR A 92 8.01 7.76 -2.95
CA THR A 92 9.44 8.10 -2.89
C THR A 92 9.63 9.62 -2.83
N ARG A 93 8.80 10.36 -3.59
CA ARG A 93 8.63 11.81 -3.53
C ARG A 93 7.59 12.20 -2.49
N HIS A 94 7.95 12.00 -1.22
CA HIS A 94 7.05 12.12 -0.09
C HIS A 94 6.51 13.54 0.15
N GLN A 95 7.22 14.61 -0.24
CA GLN A 95 6.73 16.00 -0.15
C GLN A 95 5.53 16.20 -1.08
N ARG A 96 5.67 15.80 -2.35
CA ARG A 96 4.56 15.79 -3.31
C ARG A 96 3.40 14.92 -2.80
N GLU A 97 3.69 13.73 -2.30
CA GLU A 97 2.68 12.75 -1.90
C GLU A 97 1.75 13.27 -0.80
N VAL A 98 2.30 14.04 0.15
CA VAL A 98 1.51 14.67 1.23
C VAL A 98 0.92 16.04 0.84
N GLY A 99 1.08 16.45 -0.42
CA GLY A 99 0.40 17.61 -0.98
C GLY A 99 1.17 18.94 -0.91
N THR A 100 2.50 18.93 -0.72
CA THR A 100 3.28 20.18 -0.67
C THR A 100 3.03 21.08 -1.89
N GLY A 101 3.04 20.53 -3.10
CA GLY A 101 2.74 21.29 -4.32
C GLY A 101 1.28 21.79 -4.43
N TYR A 102 0.33 21.08 -3.81
CA TYR A 102 -1.06 21.52 -3.73
C TYR A 102 -1.18 22.77 -2.84
N PHE A 103 -0.52 22.77 -1.69
CA PHE A 103 -0.51 23.95 -0.81
C PHE A 103 0.29 25.12 -1.38
N ASP A 104 1.38 24.87 -2.13
CA ASP A 104 2.07 25.94 -2.88
C ASP A 104 1.16 26.58 -3.94
N SER A 105 0.31 25.78 -4.60
CA SER A 105 -0.67 26.29 -5.57
C SER A 105 -1.73 27.18 -4.90
N ILE A 106 -2.19 26.81 -3.70
CA ILE A 106 -3.08 27.66 -2.90
C ILE A 106 -2.37 28.96 -2.51
N ALA A 107 -1.14 28.86 -2.02
CA ALA A 107 -0.36 30.03 -1.57
C ALA A 107 -0.15 31.04 -2.71
N THR A 108 0.22 30.55 -3.88
CA THR A 108 0.47 31.39 -5.08
C THR A 108 -0.82 31.93 -5.70
N ALA A 109 -1.96 31.24 -5.56
CA ALA A 109 -3.25 31.81 -5.95
C ALA A 109 -3.67 33.00 -5.06
N LEU A 110 -3.31 32.99 -3.78
CA LEU A 110 -3.58 34.08 -2.82
C LEU A 110 -2.56 35.22 -2.92
N ASN A 111 -1.28 34.87 -3.13
CA ASN A 111 -0.18 35.81 -3.29
C ASN A 111 0.78 35.28 -4.37
N PRO A 112 0.62 35.71 -5.64
CA PRO A 112 1.46 35.26 -6.75
C PRO A 112 2.96 35.53 -6.55
N ASP A 113 3.31 36.57 -5.78
CA ASP A 113 4.70 36.96 -5.48
C ASP A 113 5.23 36.35 -4.17
N SER A 114 4.58 35.29 -3.66
CA SER A 114 5.00 34.63 -2.43
C SER A 114 6.45 34.13 -2.50
N SER A 115 7.28 34.56 -1.56
CA SER A 115 8.69 34.17 -1.45
C SER A 115 8.91 32.97 -0.52
N THR A 116 7.85 32.33 -0.02
CA THR A 116 7.91 31.27 1.00
C THR A 116 7.20 29.97 0.57
N THR A 117 7.12 29.70 -0.74
CA THR A 117 6.66 28.39 -1.26
C THR A 117 7.68 27.30 -0.93
N ALA A 118 7.21 26.08 -0.69
CA ALA A 118 8.03 25.01 -0.11
C ALA A 118 8.75 24.13 -1.14
N LEU A 119 8.14 23.83 -2.29
CA LEU A 119 8.62 22.76 -3.16
C LEU A 119 9.85 23.18 -4.01
N LYS A 120 9.85 24.42 -4.50
CA LYS A 120 10.80 24.90 -5.52
C LYS A 120 12.28 24.72 -5.14
N ASP A 121 12.62 24.98 -3.88
CA ASP A 121 13.99 24.92 -3.37
C ASP A 121 14.20 23.72 -2.41
N SER A 122 13.33 22.70 -2.49
CA SER A 122 13.40 21.51 -1.64
C SER A 122 14.44 20.48 -2.14
N THR A 123 14.94 19.64 -1.23
CA THR A 123 15.82 18.52 -1.61
C THR A 123 15.11 17.51 -2.51
N GLU A 124 13.80 17.36 -2.39
CA GLU A 124 12.99 16.53 -3.29
C GLU A 124 13.05 17.05 -4.73
N ALA A 125 12.95 18.36 -4.94
CA ALA A 125 13.06 18.94 -6.29
C ALA A 125 14.47 18.79 -6.89
N ALA A 126 15.50 18.72 -6.04
CA ALA A 126 16.90 18.68 -6.47
C ALA A 126 17.47 17.27 -6.66
N GLN A 127 16.98 16.27 -5.92
CA GLN A 127 17.62 14.95 -5.82
C GLN A 127 16.74 13.78 -6.26
N PHE A 128 15.45 14.02 -6.49
CA PHE A 128 14.50 12.98 -6.87
C PHE A 128 14.01 13.22 -8.29
#